data_AF-A0A1X9XMT2-F1
#
_entry.id   AF-A0A1X9XMT2-F1
#
_cell.length_a   1.000
_cell.length_b   1.000
_cell.length_c   1.000
_cell.angle_alpha   90.00
_cell.angle_beta   90.00
_cell.angle_gamma   90.00
#
_symmetry.space_group_name_H-M   'P 1'
#
loop_
_entity.id
_entity.type
_entity.pdbx_description
1 polymer ?
#
loop_
_entity_poly.entity_id
_entity_poly.type
_entity_poly.pdbx_seq_one_letter_code
_entity_poly.pdbx_strand_id
1 'polypeptide(L)'
;NVKETGKDGTEYLFHLRQNAKFSNGDPITAKDFVYSIRRGFSPDLASRNAYLGYDIKYAEAYNSDMSFVRDAQGQFLLKKDFI
;
A
#
# COMPACT_ATOMS: atom_id res chain seq x y z
N ASN A 1 -17.00 1.59 15.37
CA ASN A 1 -17.33 2.32 14.13
C ASN A 1 -16.37 3.49 13.96
N VAL A 2 -15.24 3.29 13.29
CA VAL A 2 -14.40 4.43 12.88
C VAL A 2 -14.02 4.21 11.43
N LYS A 3 -14.85 4.77 10.54
CA LYS A 3 -14.45 5.04 9.16
C LYS A 3 -13.82 6.43 9.19
N GLU A 4 -12.50 6.49 9.24
CA GLU A 4 -11.79 7.70 8.80
C GLU A 4 -11.46 7.46 7.33
N THR A 5 -12.47 7.62 6.49
CA THR A 5 -12.32 7.61 5.04
C THR A 5 -12.10 9.03 4.54
N GLY A 6 -11.12 9.23 3.65
CA GLY A 6 -10.94 10.51 2.95
C GLY A 6 -12.18 10.90 2.14
N LYS A 7 -12.23 12.15 1.66
CA LYS A 7 -13.41 12.75 1.02
C LYS A 7 -14.01 11.89 -0.10
N ASP A 8 -13.17 11.13 -0.80
CA ASP A 8 -13.55 10.35 -1.97
C ASP A 8 -13.67 8.83 -1.68
N GLY A 9 -13.54 8.42 -0.41
CA GLY A 9 -13.66 7.01 -0.01
C GLY A 9 -12.50 6.10 -0.44
N THR A 10 -11.42 6.68 -0.98
CA THR A 10 -10.23 5.95 -1.48
C THR A 10 -9.06 5.98 -0.51
N GLU A 11 -9.17 6.73 0.59
CA GLU A 11 -8.19 6.82 1.65
C GLU A 11 -8.74 6.21 2.92
N TYR A 12 -7.94 5.41 3.62
CA TYR A 12 -8.31 4.73 4.85
C TYR A 12 -7.23 4.93 5.90
N LEU A 13 -7.62 5.46 7.08
CA LEU A 13 -6.73 5.51 8.24
C LEU A 13 -6.97 4.31 9.16
N PHE A 14 -5.89 3.63 9.53
CA PHE A 14 -5.90 2.52 10.48
C PHE A 14 -5.19 2.92 11.77
N HIS A 15 -5.88 2.80 12.90
CA HIS A 15 -5.29 2.97 14.22
C HIS A 15 -4.78 1.63 14.75
N LEU A 16 -3.47 1.53 14.97
CA LEU A 16 -2.87 0.33 15.54
C LEU A 16 -3.12 0.26 17.05
N ARG A 17 -3.33 -0.96 17.55
CA ARG A 17 -3.44 -1.20 18.99
C ARG A 17 -2.11 -0.90 19.66
N GLN A 18 -2.15 -0.10 20.72
CA GLN A 18 -0.95 0.35 21.44
C GLN A 18 -0.16 -0.78 22.12
N ASN A 19 -0.83 -1.91 22.41
CA ASN A 19 -0.24 -3.08 23.04
C ASN A 19 0.03 -4.24 22.06
N ALA A 20 -0.06 -4.01 20.75
CA ALA A 20 0.21 -5.03 19.75
C ALA A 20 1.71 -5.37 19.74
N LYS A 21 2.02 -6.66 19.84
CA LYS A 21 3.39 -7.18 19.82
C LYS A 21 3.47 -8.43 18.95
N PHE A 22 4.63 -8.64 18.32
CA PHE A 22 4.99 -9.94 17.76
C PHE A 22 5.24 -10.96 18.87
N SER A 23 5.30 -12.24 18.52
CA SER A 23 5.55 -13.33 19.47
C SER A 23 6.92 -13.24 20.16
N ASN A 24 7.89 -12.56 19.54
CA ASN A 24 9.21 -12.28 20.11
C ASN A 24 9.20 -11.09 21.10
N GLY A 25 8.06 -10.41 21.28
CA GLY A 25 7.90 -9.28 22.20
C GLY A 25 8.08 -7.89 21.60
N ASP A 26 8.54 -7.79 20.35
CA ASP A 26 8.72 -6.50 19.67
C ASP A 26 7.37 -5.84 19.37
N PRO A 27 7.25 -4.50 19.48
CA PRO A 27 6.02 -3.79 19.16
C PRO A 27 5.71 -3.85 17.67
N ILE A 28 4.43 -4.03 17.33
CA ILE A 28 3.96 -3.90 15.94
C ILE A 28 3.71 -2.43 15.62
N THR A 29 4.30 -1.95 14.54
CA THR A 29 4.27 -0.54 14.12
C THR A 29 3.72 -0.38 12.71
N ALA A 30 3.39 0.85 12.30
CA ALA A 30 2.96 1.15 10.93
C ALA A 30 4.03 0.78 9.89
N LYS A 31 5.32 0.81 10.26
CA LYS A 31 6.42 0.46 9.35
C LYS A 31 6.39 -1.01 8.94
N ASP A 32 5.92 -1.89 9.81
CA ASP A 32 5.83 -3.33 9.54
C ASP A 32 4.78 -3.64 8.48
N PHE A 33 3.67 -2.90 8.48
CA PHE A 33 2.65 -2.98 7.43
C PHE A 33 3.17 -2.41 6.11
N VAL A 34 3.85 -1.26 6.13
CA VAL A 34 4.47 -0.68 4.92
C VAL A 34 5.47 -1.66 4.30
N TYR A 35 6.33 -2.27 5.12
CA TYR A 35 7.28 -3.29 4.68
C TYR A 35 6.57 -4.50 4.06
N SER A 36 5.58 -5.06 4.77
CA SER A 36 4.87 -6.27 4.33
C SER A 36 4.11 -6.06 3.02
N ILE A 37 3.47 -4.90 2.86
CA ILE A 37 2.77 -4.50 1.63
C ILE A 37 3.75 -4.37 0.46
N ARG A 38 4.85 -3.61 0.65
CA ARG A 38 5.87 -3.43 -0.40
C ARG A 38 6.48 -4.76 -0.81
N ARG A 39 6.82 -5.62 0.16
CA ARG A 39 7.35 -6.96 -0.11
C ARG A 39 6.32 -7.81 -0.86
N GLY A 40 5.05 -7.79 -0.44
CA GLY A 40 3.97 -8.58 -1.04
C GLY A 40 3.72 -8.28 -2.52
N PHE A 41 3.92 -7.03 -2.93
CA PHE A 41 3.80 -6.59 -4.33
C PHE A 41 5.13 -6.51 -5.08
N SER A 42 6.25 -6.82 -4.42
CA SER A 42 7.55 -6.82 -5.09
C SER A 42 7.55 -7.82 -6.24
N PRO A 43 7.94 -7.42 -7.47
CA PRO A 43 8.10 -8.33 -8.61
C PRO A 43 8.99 -9.52 -8.25
N ASP A 44 10.10 -9.25 -7.55
CA ASP A 44 11.06 -10.26 -7.06
C ASP A 44 10.46 -11.36 -6.18
N LEU A 45 9.38 -11.06 -5.44
CA LEU A 45 8.73 -12.08 -4.61
C LEU A 45 7.92 -13.07 -5.45
N ALA A 46 7.51 -12.69 -6.66
CA ALA A 46 6.67 -13.48 -7.57
C ALA A 46 5.43 -14.10 -6.88
N SER A 47 4.78 -13.32 -6.01
CA SER A 47 3.61 -13.77 -5.25
C SER A 47 2.45 -14.10 -6.18
N ARG A 48 2.01 -15.36 -6.20
CA ARG A 48 0.83 -15.81 -6.95
C ARG A 48 -0.46 -15.09 -6.57
N ASN A 49 -0.49 -14.44 -5.40
CA ASN A 49 -1.66 -13.78 -4.85
C ASN A 49 -1.53 -12.24 -4.82
N ALA A 50 -0.53 -11.66 -5.51
CA ALA A 50 -0.34 -10.21 -5.54
C ALA A 50 -1.59 -9.45 -6.03
N TYR A 51 -2.33 -10.03 -6.97
CA TYR A 51 -3.55 -9.45 -7.53
C TYR A 51 -4.64 -9.14 -6.50
N LEU A 52 -4.66 -9.83 -5.35
CA LEU A 52 -5.66 -9.59 -4.29
C LEU A 52 -5.57 -8.20 -3.67
N GLY A 53 -4.45 -7.51 -3.84
CA GLY A 53 -4.23 -6.18 -3.28
C GLY A 53 -4.13 -5.07 -4.32
N TYR A 54 -4.50 -5.32 -5.58
CA TYR A 54 -4.42 -4.33 -6.65
C TYR A 54 -5.37 -3.13 -6.49
N ASP A 55 -6.38 -3.24 -5.63
CA ASP A 55 -7.21 -2.11 -5.21
C ASP A 55 -6.40 -1.04 -4.44
N ILE A 56 -5.22 -1.38 -3.92
CA ILE A 56 -4.29 -0.41 -3.35
C ILE A 56 -3.66 0.39 -4.48
N LYS A 57 -3.77 1.73 -4.40
CA LYS A 57 -3.19 2.65 -5.38
C LYS A 57 -1.73 2.30 -5.68
N TYR A 58 -1.41 2.10 -6.96
CA TYR A 58 -0.09 1.75 -7.51
C TYR A 58 0.39 0.29 -7.30
N ALA A 59 -0.36 -0.58 -6.61
CA ALA A 59 0.11 -1.94 -6.32
C ALA A 59 0.30 -2.80 -7.59
N GLU A 60 -0.66 -2.80 -8.51
CA GLU A 60 -0.59 -3.57 -9.76
C GLU A 60 0.61 -3.17 -10.62
N ALA A 61 0.78 -1.88 -10.83
CA ALA A 61 1.83 -1.37 -11.69
C ALA A 61 3.22 -1.48 -11.03
N TYR A 62 3.33 -1.42 -9.70
CA TYR A 62 4.57 -1.79 -9.01
C TYR A 62 4.88 -3.28 -9.16
N ASN A 63 3.88 -4.16 -9.06
CA ASN A 63 4.08 -5.61 -9.21
C ASN A 63 4.39 -6.04 -10.65
N SER A 64 3.93 -5.26 -11.63
CA SER A 64 4.08 -5.54 -13.06
C SER A 64 5.26 -4.79 -13.71
N ASP A 65 6.18 -4.23 -12.92
CA ASP A 65 7.31 -3.42 -13.40
C ASP A 65 6.92 -2.26 -14.34
N MET A 66 5.72 -1.71 -14.15
CA MET A 66 5.24 -0.56 -14.92
C MET A 66 5.83 0.74 -14.34
N SER A 67 6.18 1.67 -15.24
CA SER A 67 6.66 3.00 -14.86
C SER A 67 5.51 3.92 -14.46
N PHE A 68 5.67 4.64 -13.35
CA PHE A 68 4.83 5.77 -12.97
C PHE A 68 5.62 7.07 -13.13
N VAL A 69 4.95 8.13 -13.58
CA VAL A 69 5.56 9.46 -13.64
C VAL A 69 5.17 10.21 -12.36
N ARG A 70 6.09 11.00 -11.80
CA ARG A 70 5.72 12.00 -10.80
C ARG A 70 5.46 13.32 -11.50
N ASP A 71 4.39 14.02 -11.12
CA ASP A 71 4.19 15.39 -11.55
C ASP A 71 5.17 16.36 -10.86
N ALA A 72 5.10 17.64 -11.19
CA ALA A 72 5.96 18.68 -10.64
C ALA A 72 5.80 18.85 -9.11
N GLN A 73 4.71 18.33 -8.54
CA GLN A 73 4.36 18.36 -7.12
C GLN A 73 4.76 17.05 -6.41
N GLY A 74 5.34 16.09 -7.14
CA GLY A 74 5.79 14.81 -6.62
C GLY A 74 4.67 13.76 -6.48
N GLN A 75 3.46 14.04 -6.98
CA GLN A 75 2.35 13.08 -6.99
C GLN A 75 2.55 12.05 -8.10
N PHE A 76 2.29 10.78 -7.81
CA PHE A 76 2.38 9.73 -8.82
C PHE A 76 1.15 9.74 -9.73
N LEU A 77 1.38 9.76 -11.04
CA LEU A 77 0.37 9.70 -12.08
C LEU A 77 0.07 8.25 -12.46
N LEU A 78 -1.20 7.93 -12.64
CA LEU A 78 -1.74 6.65 -13.11
C LEU A 78 -2.10 6.74 -14.59
N LYS A 79 -2.26 5.59 -15.26
CA LYS A 79 -2.69 5.53 -16.67
C LYS A 79 -3.95 6.34 -16.96
N LYS A 80 -4.92 6.35 -16.03
CA LYS A 80 -6.16 7.13 -16.13
C LYS A 80 -5.96 8.65 -16.12
N ASP A 81 -4.82 9.13 -15.64
CA ASP A 81 -4.51 10.57 -15.58
C ASP A 81 -3.98 11.10 -16.94
N PHE A 82 -3.80 10.20 -17.91
CA PHE A 82 -3.31 10.51 -19.27
C PHE A 82 -4.39 10.33 -20.37
N ILE A 83 -5.66 10.05 -20.01
CA ILE A 83 -6.76 9.79 -20.95
C ILE A 83 -7.87 10.81 -20.74
#